data_AF-A0A1B6FRQ6-F1
#
_entry.id   AF-A0A1B6FRQ6-F1
#
_cell.length_a   1.000
_cell.length_b   1.000
_cell.length_c   1.000
_cell.angle_alpha   90.00
_cell.angle_beta   90.00
_cell.angle_gamma   90.00
#
_symmetry.space_group_name_H-M   'P 1'
#
loop_
_entity.id
_entity.type
_entity.pdbx_description
1 polymer ?
#
loop_
_entity_poly.entity_id
_entity_poly.type
_entity_poly.pdbx_seq_one_letter_code
_entity_poly.pdbx_strand_id
1 'polypeptide(L)'
;KLMATAYDCKFIETSVGINHNVDELLVGILTQIRLKLDNPADGGQQYGSRRRSRSPMGVGPGFRKYRGQRTSASLKVKGLLSKVWARDSKSKSCENLHVL
;
A
#
# COMPACT_ATOMS: atom_id res chain seq x y z
N LYS A 1 -10.94 -9.00 2.16
CA LYS A 1 -9.71 -8.60 2.90
C LYS A 1 -8.51 -8.34 1.99
N LEU A 2 -7.99 -9.32 1.22
CA LEU A 2 -6.79 -9.12 0.35
C LEU A 2 -6.86 -7.93 -0.61
N MET A 3 -8.01 -7.73 -1.28
CA MET A 3 -8.23 -6.56 -2.15
C MET A 3 -8.15 -5.25 -1.37
N ALA A 4 -8.80 -5.18 -0.20
CA ALA A 4 -8.76 -3.97 0.63
C ALA A 4 -7.33 -3.64 1.05
N THR A 5 -6.54 -4.63 1.48
CA THR A 5 -5.11 -4.44 1.77
C THR A 5 -4.31 -4.01 0.53
N ALA A 6 -4.57 -4.59 -0.64
CA ALA A 6 -3.86 -4.24 -1.88
C ALA A 6 -4.13 -2.79 -2.33
N TYR A 7 -5.33 -2.26 -2.02
CA TYR A 7 -5.72 -0.88 -2.32
C TYR A 7 -5.58 0.08 -1.12
N ASP A 8 -5.02 -0.37 0.00
CA ASP A 8 -4.90 0.43 1.24
C ASP A 8 -6.25 1.00 1.72
N CYS A 9 -7.29 0.16 1.61
CA CYS A 9 -8.67 0.47 1.98
C CYS A 9 -9.05 -0.24 3.28
N LYS A 10 -10.03 0.33 3.98
CA LYS A 10 -10.74 -0.35 5.08
C LYS A 10 -11.83 -1.26 4.50
N PHE A 11 -12.16 -2.30 5.24
CA PHE A 11 -13.11 -3.34 4.88
C PHE A 11 -13.91 -3.75 6.12
N ILE A 12 -15.21 -3.87 5.93
CA ILE A 12 -16.15 -4.41 6.91
C ILE A 12 -17.23 -5.17 6.13
N GLU A 13 -17.69 -6.28 6.68
CA GLU A 13 -18.81 -7.04 6.13
C GLU A 13 -20.10 -6.61 6.83
N THR A 14 -21.13 -6.28 6.05
CA THR A 14 -22.37 -5.67 6.54
C THR A 14 -23.58 -6.33 5.88
N SER A 15 -24.67 -6.51 6.62
CA SER A 15 -25.94 -6.98 6.08
C SER A 15 -27.10 -6.19 6.68
N VAL A 16 -27.84 -5.47 5.83
CA VAL A 16 -28.96 -4.61 6.25
C VAL A 16 -30.16 -5.45 6.71
N GLY A 17 -30.42 -6.60 6.06
CA GLY A 17 -31.60 -7.43 6.35
C GLY A 17 -31.61 -8.04 7.76
N ILE A 18 -30.44 -8.16 8.39
CA ILE A 18 -30.29 -8.65 9.77
C ILE A 18 -29.64 -7.61 10.70
N ASN A 19 -29.54 -6.35 10.23
CA ASN A 19 -28.90 -5.25 10.95
C ASN A 19 -27.46 -5.54 11.46
N HIS A 20 -26.68 -6.28 10.66
CA HIS A 20 -25.29 -6.63 11.01
C HIS A 20 -24.33 -5.54 10.54
N ASN A 21 -23.55 -4.97 11.47
CA ASN A 21 -22.48 -3.98 11.25
C ASN A 21 -22.92 -2.70 10.52
N VAL A 22 -24.20 -2.34 10.58
CA VAL A 22 -24.70 -1.11 9.93
C VAL A 22 -24.17 0.12 10.66
N ASP A 23 -24.31 0.16 11.99
CA ASP A 23 -23.82 1.28 12.80
C ASP A 23 -22.29 1.36 12.76
N GLU A 24 -21.61 0.21 12.85
CA GLU A 24 -20.14 0.11 12.77
C GLU A 24 -19.59 0.67 11.45
N LEU A 25 -20.26 0.41 10.32
CA LEU A 25 -19.89 0.99 9.04
C LEU A 25 -20.01 2.52 9.06
N LEU A 26 -21.11 3.06 9.56
CA LEU A 26 -21.36 4.51 9.57
C LEU A 26 -20.39 5.24 10.52
N VAL A 27 -20.24 4.74 11.75
CA VAL A 27 -19.29 5.28 12.73
C VAL A 27 -17.86 5.17 12.20
N GLY A 28 -17.52 4.04 11.58
CA GLY A 28 -16.19 3.80 11.04
C GLY A 28 -15.83 4.71 9.85
N ILE A 29 -16.77 5.00 8.94
CA ILE A 29 -16.57 5.97 7.85
C ILE A 29 -16.27 7.36 8.43
N LEU A 30 -17.09 7.83 9.38
CA LEU A 30 -16.88 9.13 10.02
C LEU A 30 -15.53 9.20 10.75
N THR A 31 -15.14 8.11 11.41
CA THR A 31 -13.86 8.01 12.10
C THR A 31 -12.69 8.11 11.12
N GLN A 32 -12.73 7.41 9.99
CA GLN A 32 -11.70 7.50 8.95
C GLN A 32 -11.59 8.90 8.34
N ILE A 33 -12.72 9.60 8.14
CA ILE A 33 -12.71 10.98 7.69
C ILE A 33 -11.96 11.87 8.70
N ARG A 34 -12.31 11.79 9.98
CA ARG A 34 -11.68 12.58 11.04
C ARG A 34 -10.19 12.30 11.17
N LEU A 35 -9.79 11.03 11.23
CA LEU A 35 -8.38 10.63 11.32
C LEU A 35 -7.55 11.16 10.16
N LYS A 36 -8.09 11.18 8.93
CA LYS A 36 -7.42 11.72 7.75
C LYS A 36 -7.31 13.23 7.75
N LEU A 37 -8.29 13.93 8.33
CA LEU A 37 -8.21 15.39 8.52
C LEU A 37 -7.17 15.76 9.58
N ASP A 38 -7.08 14.98 10.67
CA ASP A 38 -6.11 15.19 11.75
C ASP A 38 -4.67 14.81 11.35
N ASN A 39 -4.51 13.94 10.34
CA ASN A 39 -3.21 13.50 9.82
C ASN A 39 -3.06 13.81 8.31
N PRO A 40 -2.91 15.10 7.92
CA PRO A 40 -2.87 15.51 6.52
C PRO A 40 -1.66 14.96 5.75
N ALA A 41 -0.59 14.56 6.45
CA ALA A 41 0.62 13.98 5.84
C ALA A 41 0.37 12.61 5.17
N ASP A 42 -0.60 11.81 5.66
CA ASP A 42 -0.91 10.47 5.11
C ASP A 42 -2.17 10.50 4.21
N GLY A 43 -3.03 11.51 4.36
CA GLY A 43 -4.31 11.62 3.64
C GLY A 43 -4.20 12.11 2.18
N GLY A 44 -3.15 12.85 1.82
CA GLY A 44 -3.03 13.50 0.50
C GLY A 44 -2.62 12.61 -0.67
N GLN A 45 -2.08 11.41 -0.44
CA GLN A 45 -1.53 10.57 -1.51
C GLN A 45 -2.51 9.54 -2.09
N GLN A 46 -3.60 9.23 -1.39
CA GLN A 46 -4.44 8.06 -1.74
C GLN A 46 -5.43 8.32 -2.89
N TYR A 47 -5.99 9.53 -3.04
CA TYR A 47 -7.06 9.77 -4.04
C TYR A 47 -6.59 10.30 -5.40
N GLY A 48 -5.34 10.76 -5.53
CA GLY A 48 -4.86 11.48 -6.73
C GLY A 48 -3.63 10.91 -7.46
N SER A 49 -2.79 10.07 -6.83
CA SER A 49 -1.40 9.88 -7.32
C SER A 49 -1.01 8.47 -7.81
N ARG A 50 -1.92 7.50 -7.88
CA ARG A 50 -1.60 6.15 -8.42
C ARG A 50 -2.14 5.85 -9.83
N ARG A 51 -2.58 6.88 -10.58
CA ARG A 51 -2.98 6.72 -11.99
C ARG A 51 -1.84 6.91 -13.01
N ARG A 52 -0.57 6.78 -12.64
CA ARG A 52 0.52 6.72 -13.64
C ARG A 52 1.56 5.66 -13.31
N SER A 53 1.54 4.65 -14.18
CA SER A 53 2.65 3.76 -14.55
C SER A 53 2.98 2.61 -13.60
N ARG A 54 2.49 1.43 -13.95
CA ARG A 54 3.34 0.24 -14.18
C ARG A 54 2.54 -0.86 -14.86
N SER A 55 2.40 -0.73 -16.17
CA SER A 55 1.97 -1.83 -17.03
C SER A 55 3.04 -2.95 -16.99
N PRO A 56 2.64 -4.22 -16.90
CA PRO A 56 3.55 -5.36 -17.04
C PRO A 56 3.73 -5.71 -18.52
N MET A 57 4.95 -6.13 -18.89
CA MET A 57 5.40 -6.66 -20.20
C MET A 57 5.80 -5.69 -21.33
N GLY A 58 7.11 -5.68 -21.66
CA GLY A 58 7.62 -6.28 -22.90
C GLY A 58 7.82 -5.42 -24.17
N VAL A 59 9.10 -5.36 -24.61
CA VAL A 59 9.63 -5.28 -26.01
C VAL A 59 9.93 -3.89 -26.62
N GLY A 60 11.22 -3.62 -26.90
CA GLY A 60 11.68 -2.67 -27.95
C GLY A 60 12.89 -1.78 -27.60
N PRO A 61 13.88 -1.56 -28.51
CA PRO A 61 15.30 -1.45 -28.14
C PRO A 61 15.82 -0.01 -27.98
N GLY A 62 16.64 0.22 -26.95
CA GLY A 62 17.31 1.51 -26.71
C GLY A 62 18.74 1.30 -26.25
N PHE A 63 19.68 1.67 -27.11
CA PHE A 63 21.12 1.65 -26.90
C PHE A 63 21.56 2.38 -25.62
N ARG A 64 22.46 1.77 -24.85
CA ARG A 64 23.66 2.45 -24.32
C ARG A 64 24.69 1.44 -23.79
N LYS A 65 25.91 1.52 -24.34
CA LYS A 65 27.11 0.77 -23.99
C LYS A 65 27.72 1.30 -22.68
N TYR A 66 28.20 0.41 -21.81
CA TYR A 66 29.41 0.62 -20.99
C TYR A 66 29.84 -0.75 -20.41
N ARG A 67 30.77 -1.47 -21.06
CA ARG A 67 32.21 -1.52 -20.75
C ARG A 67 32.48 -1.83 -19.27
N GLY A 68 32.97 -3.04 -18.97
CA GLY A 68 33.51 -3.37 -17.65
C GLY A 68 33.58 -4.86 -17.36
N GLN A 69 34.76 -5.42 -17.57
CA GLN A 69 35.09 -6.83 -17.45
C GLN A 69 35.53 -7.16 -16.01
N ARG A 70 35.06 -8.29 -15.48
CA ARG A 70 35.64 -9.14 -14.40
C ARG A 70 35.93 -8.50 -13.03
N THR A 71 35.33 -9.08 -11.98
CA THR A 71 36.00 -9.84 -10.89
C THR A 71 35.23 -9.76 -9.56
N SER A 72 35.29 -10.88 -8.85
CA SER A 72 35.26 -11.04 -7.39
C SER A 72 33.91 -11.11 -6.66
N ALA A 73 33.67 -12.32 -6.16
CA ALA A 73 32.78 -12.66 -5.08
C ALA A 73 33.02 -11.74 -3.87
N SER A 74 32.04 -10.92 -3.55
CA SER A 74 31.91 -10.26 -2.25
C SER A 74 30.43 -10.07 -2.00
N LEU A 75 29.90 -10.81 -1.04
CA LEU A 75 28.52 -10.74 -0.58
C LEU A 75 28.22 -9.32 -0.08
N LYS A 76 27.60 -8.49 -0.92
CA LYS A 76 27.09 -7.17 -0.53
C LYS A 76 25.80 -7.34 0.27
N VAL A 77 25.92 -7.75 1.53
CA VAL A 77 24.79 -7.98 2.47
C VAL A 77 24.01 -6.69 2.79
N LYS A 78 24.54 -5.51 2.46
CA LYS A 78 23.90 -4.21 2.74
C LYS A 78 22.58 -3.95 1.97
N GLY A 79 22.31 -4.66 0.87
CA GLY A 79 21.09 -4.44 0.07
C GLY A 79 19.87 -5.30 0.48
N LEU A 80 20.07 -6.34 1.28
CA LEU A 80 19.01 -7.28 1.63
C LEU A 80 18.19 -6.82 2.84
N LEU A 81 18.80 -6.08 3.77
CA LEU A 81 18.13 -5.60 4.99
C LEU A 81 17.14 -4.45 4.72
N SER A 82 17.46 -3.54 3.79
CA SER A 82 16.54 -2.47 3.39
C SER A 82 15.23 -3.01 2.79
N LYS A 83 15.28 -4.18 2.16
CA LYS A 83 14.12 -4.87 1.58
C LYS A 83 13.29 -5.63 2.62
N VAL A 84 13.87 -5.89 3.80
CA VAL A 84 13.16 -6.46 4.96
C VAL A 84 12.47 -5.34 5.75
N TRP A 85 13.07 -4.14 5.85
CA TRP A 85 12.46 -3.01 6.55
C TRP A 85 11.39 -2.27 5.74
N ALA A 86 11.45 -2.30 4.41
CA ALA A 86 10.35 -1.83 3.56
C ALA A 86 9.09 -2.74 3.64
N ARG A 87 9.19 -3.90 4.30
CA ARG A 87 8.10 -4.86 4.48
C ARG A 87 7.40 -4.77 5.83
N ASP A 88 7.95 -4.01 6.78
CA ASP A 88 7.35 -3.87 8.12
C ASP A 88 6.60 -2.53 8.30
N SER A 89 6.06 -1.99 7.21
CA SER A 89 4.79 -1.28 7.36
C SER A 89 3.77 -2.35 7.74
N LYS A 90 3.70 -2.69 9.04
CA LYS A 90 2.66 -3.48 9.70
C LYS A 90 1.42 -3.42 8.82
N SER A 91 1.00 -4.54 8.24
CA SER A 91 -0.18 -4.59 7.37
C SER A 91 -1.25 -3.69 7.96
N LYS A 92 -1.51 -2.51 7.36
CA LYS A 92 -2.48 -1.55 7.90
C LYS A 92 -3.76 -2.36 8.07
N SER A 93 -4.23 -2.48 9.31
CA SER A 93 -5.39 -3.34 9.58
C SER A 93 -6.53 -2.82 8.73
N CYS A 94 -6.97 -3.62 7.77
CA CYS A 94 -8.09 -3.24 6.93
C CYS A 94 -9.42 -3.38 7.68
N GLU A 95 -9.44 -4.07 8.82
CA GLU A 95 -10.67 -4.38 9.57
C GLU A 95 -10.92 -3.38 10.70
N ASN A 96 -9.87 -2.76 11.24
CA ASN A 96 -10.02 -1.75 12.28
C ASN A 96 -10.27 -0.38 11.64
N LEU A 97 -11.54 0.05 11.63
CA LEU A 97 -11.98 1.34 11.08
C LEU A 97 -11.62 2.54 11.98
N HIS A 98 -11.05 2.32 13.17
CA HIS A 98 -10.72 3.39 14.12
C HIS A 98 -9.24 3.78 14.13
N VAL A 99 -8.45 3.22 13.21
CA VAL A 99 -7.02 3.56 13.02
C VAL A 99 -6.73 3.76 11.53
N LEU A 100 -5.69 4.52 11.18
CA LEU A 100 -5.23 4.69 9.79
C LEU A 100 -4.48 3.45 9.29
#